data_AF-A0AAV5T1Y4-F1
#
_entry.id   AF-A0AAV5T1Y4-F1
#
_cell.length_a   1.000
_cell.length_b   1.000
_cell.length_c   1.000
_cell.angle_alpha   90.00
_cell.angle_beta   90.00
_cell.angle_gamma   90.00
#
_symmetry.space_group_name_H-M   'P 1'
#
loop_
_entity.id
_entity.type
_entity.pdbx_description
1 polymer ?
#
loop_
_entity_poly.entity_id
_entity_poly.type
_entity_poly.pdbx_seq_one_letter_code
_entity_poly.pdbx_strand_id
1 'polypeptide(L)'
;LQTSAWQVDMVCEMIDRLDECQSALKAARVLQVLSDGYLQIGPEGPEIASDSLYVHQTSTILFPVGYAKSHKIDLQGPKGEKEETFEWKSFLKRTNYKPAPSHFFDETIIWDKFQVGMRLEAFDQNEKMMLCPATVKEVKGRLVLVSFDGWTDDYDQLFDFRSNELLPCGWGEMMGHALQAP
;
A
#
# COMPACT_ATOMS: atom_id res chain seq x y z
N LEU A 1 4.37 -28.89 -11.90
CA LEU A 1 3.74 -27.57 -11.71
C LEU A 1 4.85 -26.60 -11.38
N GLN A 2 5.23 -25.74 -12.32
CA GLN A 2 6.35 -24.84 -12.15
C GLN A 2 5.88 -23.70 -11.23
N THR A 3 6.10 -23.84 -9.92
CA THR A 3 6.06 -22.72 -8.99
C THR A 3 7.21 -21.80 -9.37
N SER A 4 6.99 -20.90 -10.33
CA SER A 4 7.98 -19.89 -10.68
C SER A 4 8.32 -19.10 -9.43
N ALA A 5 9.59 -18.87 -9.12
CA ALA A 5 9.99 -17.93 -8.08
C ALA A 5 9.84 -16.48 -8.60
N TRP A 6 9.93 -15.50 -7.71
CA TRP A 6 10.13 -14.10 -8.09
C TRP A 6 11.37 -13.96 -8.98
N GLN A 7 11.28 -13.06 -9.96
CA GLN A 7 12.36 -12.79 -10.92
C GLN A 7 12.58 -11.28 -11.00
N VAL A 8 13.82 -10.89 -11.31
CA VAL A 8 14.14 -9.51 -11.71
C VAL A 8 13.24 -9.11 -12.88
N ASP A 9 12.81 -7.86 -12.89
CA ASP A 9 11.89 -7.26 -13.88
C ASP A 9 10.44 -7.74 -13.82
N MET A 10 10.08 -8.58 -12.84
CA MET A 10 8.67 -8.74 -12.50
C MET A 10 8.10 -7.44 -11.94
N VAL A 11 6.86 -7.13 -12.28
CA VAL A 11 6.15 -5.93 -11.83
C VAL A 11 4.95 -6.26 -10.98
N CYS A 12 4.65 -5.37 -10.05
CA CYS A 12 3.57 -5.47 -9.08
C CYS A 12 3.08 -4.07 -8.68
N GLU A 13 2.08 -4.01 -7.82
CA GLU A 13 1.65 -2.79 -7.15
C GLU A 13 2.08 -2.85 -5.67
N MET A 14 2.32 -1.71 -5.04
CA MET A 14 2.71 -1.65 -3.63
C MET A 14 2.17 -0.43 -2.89
N ILE A 15 2.07 -0.54 -1.56
CA ILE A 15 2.02 0.63 -0.68
C ILE A 15 3.45 1.15 -0.53
N ASP A 16 3.69 2.39 -0.89
CA ASP A 16 4.96 3.08 -0.67
C ASP A 16 4.93 3.83 0.66
N ARG A 17 5.51 3.22 1.69
CA ARG A 17 5.61 3.81 3.04
C ARG A 17 6.54 5.02 3.12
N LEU A 18 7.23 5.38 2.04
CA LEU A 18 8.06 6.58 1.95
C LEU A 18 7.36 7.72 1.22
N ASP A 19 6.20 7.48 0.61
CA ASP A 19 5.40 8.53 0.00
C ASP A 19 4.72 9.39 1.06
N GLU A 20 4.57 10.69 0.81
CA GLU A 20 3.71 11.54 1.63
C GLU A 20 2.23 11.21 1.36
N CYS A 21 1.92 10.81 0.12
CA CYS A 21 0.59 10.37 -0.30
C CYS A 21 0.37 8.90 0.06
N GLN A 22 -0.27 8.67 1.20
CA GLN A 22 -0.55 7.33 1.72
C GLN A 22 -1.90 6.75 1.27
N SER A 23 -2.63 7.42 0.37
CA SER A 23 -3.96 7.02 -0.12
C SER A 23 -3.96 6.28 -1.46
N ALA A 24 -2.80 6.10 -2.09
CA ALA A 24 -2.64 5.47 -3.41
C ALA A 24 -1.70 4.26 -3.36
N LEU A 25 -1.82 3.36 -4.36
CA LEU A 25 -0.79 2.36 -4.63
C LEU A 25 0.20 2.89 -5.67
N LYS A 26 1.40 2.31 -5.71
CA LYS A 26 2.41 2.59 -6.72
C LYS A 26 2.73 1.38 -7.57
N ALA A 27 2.97 1.59 -8.85
CA ALA A 27 3.59 0.60 -9.72
C ALA A 27 5.05 0.38 -9.31
N ALA A 28 5.44 -0.87 -9.11
CA ALA A 28 6.79 -1.25 -8.67
C ALA A 28 7.35 -2.38 -9.53
N ARG A 29 8.69 -2.40 -9.64
CA ARG A 29 9.46 -3.46 -10.30
C ARG A 29 10.43 -4.11 -9.31
N VAL A 30 10.62 -5.42 -9.46
CA VAL A 30 11.68 -6.16 -8.78
C VAL A 30 13.02 -5.83 -9.41
N LEU A 31 13.88 -5.14 -8.66
CA LEU A 31 15.22 -4.75 -9.06
C LEU A 31 16.22 -5.87 -8.79
N GLN A 32 16.03 -6.55 -7.64
CA GLN A 32 16.89 -7.64 -7.22
C GLN A 32 16.09 -8.66 -6.40
N VAL A 33 16.39 -9.94 -6.62
CA VAL A 33 15.94 -11.04 -5.75
C VAL A 33 17.09 -11.40 -4.82
N LEU A 34 16.86 -11.34 -3.51
CA LEU A 34 17.84 -11.58 -2.46
C LEU A 34 17.61 -12.95 -1.81
N SER A 35 18.45 -13.31 -0.84
CA SER A 35 18.26 -14.53 -0.06
C SER A 35 17.00 -14.46 0.80
N ASP A 36 16.54 -15.64 1.25
CA ASP A 36 15.51 -15.77 2.29
C ASP A 36 14.19 -15.05 1.98
N GLY A 37 13.85 -14.94 0.69
CA GLY A 37 12.60 -14.36 0.23
C GLY A 37 12.58 -12.84 0.20
N TYR A 38 13.70 -12.16 0.45
CA TYR A 38 13.78 -10.70 0.32
C TYR A 38 13.89 -10.26 -1.14
N LEU A 39 13.30 -9.11 -1.44
CA LEU A 39 13.29 -8.44 -2.74
C LEU A 39 13.72 -7.00 -2.53
N GLN A 40 14.52 -6.47 -3.45
CA GLN A 40 14.63 -5.02 -3.64
C GLN A 40 13.62 -4.62 -4.71
N ILE A 41 12.68 -3.76 -4.36
CA ILE A 41 11.65 -3.26 -5.28
C ILE A 41 11.70 -1.74 -5.35
N GLY A 42 11.32 -1.16 -6.48
CA GLY A 42 11.31 0.28 -6.63
C GLY A 42 10.61 0.73 -7.90
N PRO A 43 10.45 2.06 -8.09
CA PRO A 43 9.88 2.61 -9.31
C PRO A 43 10.85 2.46 -10.49
N GLU A 44 10.33 2.59 -11.72
CA GLU A 44 11.18 2.91 -12.87
C GLU A 44 11.59 4.39 -12.84
N GLY A 45 12.81 4.70 -13.29
CA GLY A 45 13.28 6.07 -13.46
C GLY A 45 14.68 6.35 -12.89
N PRO A 46 15.14 7.61 -12.99
CA PRO A 46 16.48 8.01 -12.57
C PRO A 46 16.69 7.94 -11.04
N GLU A 47 15.62 7.99 -10.26
CA GLU A 47 15.65 7.98 -8.77
C GLU A 47 15.47 6.57 -8.18
N ILE A 48 15.61 5.52 -9.01
CA ILE A 48 15.40 4.12 -8.60
C ILE A 48 16.24 3.70 -7.38
N ALA A 49 17.40 4.32 -7.16
CA ALA A 49 18.26 4.03 -6.03
C ALA A 49 17.74 4.60 -4.70
N SER A 50 17.24 5.85 -4.70
CA SER A 50 16.70 6.48 -3.49
C SER A 50 15.32 5.95 -3.11
N ASP A 51 14.56 5.51 -4.11
CA ASP A 51 13.15 5.16 -3.95
C ASP A 51 12.93 3.64 -3.96
N SER A 52 14.01 2.87 -3.96
CA SER A 52 13.92 1.41 -3.75
C SER A 52 13.83 1.06 -2.28
N LEU A 53 13.07 0.01 -1.99
CA LEU A 53 12.88 -0.52 -0.66
C LEU A 53 13.07 -2.03 -0.65
N TYR A 54 13.51 -2.53 0.50
CA TYR A 54 13.71 -3.96 0.72
C TYR A 54 12.50 -4.54 1.44
N VAL A 55 11.88 -5.56 0.86
CA VAL A 55 10.69 -6.23 1.41
C VAL A 55 10.83 -7.74 1.33
N HIS A 56 10.23 -8.44 2.28
CA HIS A 56 10.02 -9.87 2.13
C HIS A 56 8.88 -10.13 1.14
N GLN A 57 8.99 -11.19 0.33
CA GLN A 57 8.01 -11.58 -0.70
C GLN A 57 6.59 -11.85 -0.16
N THR A 58 6.46 -12.13 1.14
CA THR A 58 5.15 -12.31 1.80
C THR A 58 4.64 -11.02 2.46
N SER A 59 5.28 -9.88 2.20
CA SER A 59 4.90 -8.61 2.80
C SER A 59 3.48 -8.23 2.38
N THR A 60 2.72 -7.74 3.35
CA THR A 60 1.35 -7.26 3.12
C THR A 60 1.31 -5.95 2.35
N ILE A 61 2.45 -5.35 2.00
CA ILE A 61 2.46 -4.13 1.18
C ILE A 61 2.51 -4.41 -0.32
N LEU A 62 2.55 -5.68 -0.75
CA LEU A 62 2.64 -6.07 -2.16
C LEU A 62 1.30 -6.56 -2.71
N PHE A 63 0.99 -6.16 -3.94
CA PHE A 63 -0.28 -6.45 -4.61
C PHE A 63 -0.07 -6.86 -6.07
N PRO A 64 -0.92 -7.75 -6.61
CA PRO A 64 -0.85 -8.11 -8.02
C PRO A 64 -1.19 -6.92 -8.91
N VAL A 65 -0.63 -6.91 -10.12
CA VAL A 65 -1.00 -5.95 -11.17
C VAL A 65 -2.51 -5.93 -11.39
N GLY A 66 -3.13 -4.76 -11.27
CA GLY A 66 -4.57 -4.56 -11.43
C GLY A 66 -5.35 -4.51 -10.11
N TYR A 67 -4.71 -4.74 -8.96
CA TYR A 67 -5.37 -4.69 -7.65
C TYR A 67 -6.03 -3.32 -7.42
N ALA A 68 -5.29 -2.23 -7.65
CA ALA A 68 -5.75 -0.86 -7.50
C ALA A 68 -7.01 -0.59 -8.32
N LYS A 69 -6.96 -0.94 -9.62
CA LYS A 69 -8.09 -0.79 -10.54
C LYS A 69 -9.32 -1.58 -10.07
N SER A 70 -9.14 -2.82 -9.62
CA SER A 70 -10.24 -3.68 -9.18
C SER A 70 -10.91 -3.20 -7.89
N HIS A 71 -10.17 -2.48 -7.04
CA HIS A 71 -10.65 -1.97 -5.74
C HIS A 71 -10.84 -0.45 -5.72
N LYS A 72 -10.80 0.21 -6.88
CA LYS A 72 -10.96 1.68 -7.03
C LYS A 72 -9.98 2.45 -6.13
N ILE A 73 -8.72 2.03 -6.14
CA ILE A 73 -7.60 2.74 -5.53
C ILE A 73 -6.85 3.46 -6.66
N ASP A 74 -6.41 4.68 -6.38
CA ASP A 74 -5.56 5.40 -7.31
C ASP A 74 -4.21 4.69 -7.45
N LEU A 75 -3.71 4.63 -8.69
CA LEU A 75 -2.44 3.99 -9.00
C LEU A 75 -1.50 5.04 -9.57
N GLN A 76 -0.42 5.29 -8.84
CA GLN A 76 0.66 6.11 -9.32
C GLN A 76 1.58 5.26 -10.20
N GLY A 77 1.87 5.75 -11.41
CA GLY A 77 2.88 5.18 -12.27
C GLY A 77 4.30 5.43 -11.74
N PRO A 78 5.32 4.93 -12.43
CA PRO A 78 6.71 5.25 -12.12
C PRO A 78 6.99 6.76 -12.18
N LYS A 79 7.84 7.25 -11.27
CA LYS A 79 8.20 8.67 -11.21
C LYS A 79 8.84 9.13 -12.53
N GLY A 80 8.30 10.21 -13.09
CA GLY A 80 8.78 10.82 -14.34
C GLY A 80 7.94 10.52 -15.58
N GLU A 81 6.92 9.67 -15.49
CA GLU A 81 5.90 9.59 -16.53
C GLU A 81 5.01 10.84 -16.49
N LYS A 82 4.98 11.58 -17.61
CA LYS A 82 4.16 12.79 -17.79
C LYS A 82 2.72 12.48 -18.18
N GLU A 83 2.33 11.21 -18.19
CA GLU A 83 0.95 10.83 -18.48
C GLU A 83 0.08 11.22 -17.30
N GLU A 84 -1.03 11.91 -17.57
CA GLU A 84 -2.02 12.27 -16.53
C GLU A 84 -2.58 11.02 -15.82
N THR A 85 -2.50 9.84 -16.45
CA THR A 85 -2.96 8.56 -15.90
C THR A 85 -2.08 7.40 -16.36
N PHE A 86 -1.55 6.61 -15.42
CA PHE A 86 -0.76 5.41 -15.71
C PHE A 86 -1.64 4.22 -16.10
N GLU A 87 -1.26 3.47 -17.15
CA GLU A 87 -1.96 2.25 -17.56
C GLU A 87 -1.00 1.05 -17.73
N TRP A 88 -1.21 0.01 -16.92
CA TRP A 88 -0.45 -1.25 -16.98
C TRP A 88 -0.36 -1.86 -18.38
N LYS A 89 -1.46 -1.86 -19.15
CA LYS A 89 -1.49 -2.49 -20.49
C LYS A 89 -0.48 -1.83 -21.43
N SER A 90 -0.45 -0.50 -21.44
CA SER A 90 0.45 0.30 -22.27
C SER A 90 1.89 0.20 -21.78
N PHE A 91 2.09 0.25 -20.45
CA PHE A 91 3.40 0.09 -19.82
C PHE A 91 4.05 -1.27 -20.10
N LEU A 92 3.31 -2.37 -19.91
CA LEU A 92 3.80 -3.74 -20.15
C LEU A 92 4.14 -3.97 -21.62
N LYS A 93 3.33 -3.42 -22.54
CA LYS A 93 3.59 -3.52 -23.99
C LYS A 93 4.89 -2.79 -24.38
N ARG A 94 5.18 -1.65 -23.76
CA ARG A 94 6.39 -0.86 -24.05
C ARG A 94 7.65 -1.46 -23.45
N THR A 95 7.56 -2.01 -22.24
CA THR A 95 8.72 -2.49 -21.47
C THR A 95 9.02 -3.98 -21.68
N ASN A 96 8.04 -4.78 -22.13
CA ASN A 96 8.07 -6.24 -22.15
C ASN A 96 8.28 -6.91 -20.78
N TYR A 97 8.09 -6.15 -19.69
CA TYR A 97 8.07 -6.71 -18.34
C TYR A 97 6.87 -7.64 -18.16
N LYS A 98 6.96 -8.47 -17.11
CA LYS A 98 5.91 -9.45 -16.80
C LYS A 98 5.31 -9.16 -15.43
N PRO A 99 3.98 -9.16 -15.29
CA PRO A 99 3.35 -9.15 -13.99
C PRO A 99 3.84 -10.33 -13.15
N ALA A 100 4.13 -10.08 -11.89
CA ALA A 100 4.29 -11.16 -10.92
C ALA A 100 2.97 -11.98 -10.85
N PRO A 101 3.04 -13.32 -10.83
CA PRO A 101 1.87 -14.18 -10.71
C PRO A 101 1.03 -13.86 -9.46
N SER A 102 -0.30 -13.89 -9.60
CA SER A 102 -1.24 -13.58 -8.50
C SER A 102 -1.04 -14.43 -7.25
N HIS A 103 -0.67 -15.70 -7.40
CA HIS A 103 -0.43 -16.62 -6.28
C HIS A 103 0.80 -16.26 -5.40
N PHE A 104 1.59 -15.25 -5.78
CA PHE A 104 2.65 -14.72 -4.93
C PHE A 104 2.12 -13.78 -3.83
N PHE A 105 0.89 -13.29 -3.97
CA PHE A 105 0.35 -12.25 -3.12
C PHE A 105 -0.69 -12.81 -2.15
N ASP A 106 -0.85 -12.12 -1.03
CA ASP A 106 -1.96 -12.35 -0.13
C ASP A 106 -3.23 -11.66 -0.66
N GLU A 107 -4.19 -12.47 -1.09
CA GLU A 107 -5.49 -12.02 -1.61
C GLU A 107 -6.63 -12.18 -0.59
N THR A 108 -6.31 -12.30 0.71
CA THR A 108 -7.32 -12.43 1.78
C THR A 108 -8.32 -11.27 1.73
N ILE A 109 -9.61 -11.58 1.59
CA ILE A 109 -10.70 -10.58 1.62
C ILE A 109 -11.38 -10.58 2.99
N ILE A 110 -11.64 -9.40 3.55
CA ILE A 110 -12.09 -9.24 4.94
C ILE A 110 -13.49 -8.64 5.08
N TRP A 111 -14.49 -9.33 4.53
CA TRP A 111 -15.88 -8.85 4.46
C TRP A 111 -16.52 -8.46 5.81
N ASP A 112 -16.00 -8.94 6.94
CA ASP A 112 -16.63 -8.84 8.27
C ASP A 112 -15.78 -8.10 9.32
N LYS A 113 -14.55 -7.68 9.00
CA LYS A 113 -13.64 -7.06 10.00
C LYS A 113 -13.82 -5.56 10.16
N PHE A 114 -14.07 -4.86 9.06
CA PHE A 114 -14.27 -3.41 9.03
C PHE A 114 -15.49 -3.06 8.20
N GLN A 115 -16.20 -2.01 8.62
CA GLN A 115 -17.33 -1.46 7.89
C GLN A 115 -17.16 0.05 7.77
N VAL A 116 -17.61 0.61 6.65
CA VAL A 116 -17.62 2.05 6.42
C VAL A 116 -18.38 2.76 7.55
N GLY A 117 -17.80 3.83 8.08
CA GLY A 117 -18.33 4.60 9.20
C GLY A 117 -17.94 4.08 10.58
N MET A 118 -17.23 2.94 10.70
CA MET A 118 -16.65 2.52 11.97
C MET A 118 -15.63 3.55 12.46
N ARG A 119 -15.69 3.85 13.76
CA ARG A 119 -14.72 4.71 14.44
C ARG A 119 -13.60 3.89 15.06
N LEU A 120 -12.41 4.44 15.05
CA LEU A 120 -11.20 3.82 15.56
C LEU A 120 -10.20 4.90 16.01
N GLU A 121 -9.08 4.48 16.58
CA GLU A 121 -7.89 5.31 16.74
C GLU A 121 -6.84 4.83 15.74
N ALA A 122 -6.13 5.75 15.09
CA ALA A 122 -5.11 5.39 14.11
C ALA A 122 -3.84 6.24 14.30
N PHE A 123 -2.68 5.61 14.15
CA PHE A 123 -1.41 6.34 14.04
C PHE A 123 -1.26 6.92 12.64
N ASP A 124 -0.87 8.18 12.56
CA ASP A 124 -0.50 8.82 11.29
C ASP A 124 0.79 8.18 10.74
N GLN A 125 0.75 7.65 9.51
CA GLN A 125 1.91 7.02 8.87
C GLN A 125 3.05 8.02 8.57
N ASN A 126 2.73 9.30 8.37
CA ASN A 126 3.69 10.39 8.18
C ASN A 126 4.23 10.89 9.52
N GLU A 127 3.38 10.95 10.55
CA GLU A 127 3.75 11.34 11.91
C GLU A 127 3.53 10.20 12.91
N LYS A 128 4.44 9.22 12.93
CA LYS A 128 4.30 7.92 13.63
C LYS A 128 4.01 7.96 15.13
N MET A 129 4.12 9.11 15.78
CA MET A 129 3.82 9.31 17.21
C MET A 129 2.45 9.99 17.42
N MET A 130 1.76 10.37 16.35
CA MET A 130 0.49 11.06 16.39
C MET A 130 -0.65 10.04 16.31
N LEU A 131 -1.33 9.84 17.44
CA LEU A 131 -2.52 9.01 17.52
C LEU A 131 -3.77 9.89 17.36
N CYS A 132 -4.58 9.61 16.36
CA CYS A 132 -5.73 10.44 16.00
C CYS A 132 -7.05 9.66 16.08
N PRO A 133 -8.17 10.33 16.44
CA PRO A 133 -9.50 9.79 16.20
C PRO A 133 -9.72 9.68 14.68
N ALA A 134 -10.23 8.53 14.24
CA ALA A 134 -10.35 8.26 12.81
C ALA A 134 -11.60 7.45 12.49
N THR A 135 -11.98 7.48 11.22
CA THR A 135 -13.16 6.82 10.67
C THR A 135 -12.79 5.99 9.44
N VAL A 136 -13.32 4.77 9.36
CA VAL A 136 -13.23 3.94 8.14
C VAL A 136 -14.03 4.59 7.03
N LYS A 137 -13.33 5.14 6.03
CA LYS A 137 -13.96 5.79 4.88
C LYS A 137 -14.36 4.79 3.81
N GLU A 138 -13.47 3.85 3.47
CA GLU A 138 -13.74 2.80 2.50
C GLU A 138 -13.04 1.48 2.86
N VAL A 139 -13.63 0.37 2.41
CA VAL A 139 -13.00 -0.97 2.46
C VAL A 139 -12.69 -1.41 1.04
N LYS A 140 -11.40 -1.50 0.71
CA LYS A 140 -10.84 -1.72 -0.64
C LYS A 140 -10.11 -3.06 -0.69
N GLY A 141 -10.87 -4.14 -0.52
CA GLY A 141 -10.36 -5.52 -0.44
C GLY A 141 -9.76 -5.81 0.93
N ARG A 142 -8.45 -6.03 1.01
CA ARG A 142 -7.71 -6.16 2.29
C ARG A 142 -7.22 -4.83 2.85
N LEU A 143 -7.37 -3.77 2.07
CA LEU A 143 -7.01 -2.41 2.47
C LEU A 143 -8.21 -1.67 3.01
N VAL A 144 -7.97 -0.82 4.00
CA VAL A 144 -8.94 0.07 4.62
C VAL A 144 -8.45 1.49 4.41
N LEU A 145 -9.27 2.33 3.78
CA LEU A 145 -9.01 3.76 3.68
C LEU A 145 -9.56 4.41 4.95
N VAL A 146 -8.67 5.06 5.70
CA VAL A 146 -8.97 5.69 6.97
C VAL A 146 -8.87 7.19 6.80
N SER A 147 -9.90 7.89 7.28
CA SER A 147 -9.93 9.35 7.35
C SER A 147 -9.74 9.79 8.79
N PHE A 148 -8.92 10.83 9.00
CA PHE A 148 -8.69 11.39 10.33
C PHE A 148 -9.73 12.46 10.64
N ASP A 149 -10.49 12.26 11.72
CA ASP A 149 -11.60 13.14 12.08
C ASP A 149 -11.07 14.58 12.24
N GLY A 150 -11.70 15.54 11.54
CA GLY A 150 -11.34 16.97 11.60
C GLY A 150 -10.33 17.43 10.54
N TRP A 151 -9.70 16.50 9.83
CA TRP A 151 -8.78 16.79 8.73
C TRP A 151 -9.46 16.64 7.35
N THR A 152 -8.83 17.20 6.31
CA THR A 152 -9.32 17.06 4.94
C THR A 152 -8.98 15.67 4.38
N ASP A 153 -9.70 15.28 3.34
CA ASP A 153 -9.49 14.01 2.61
C ASP A 153 -8.07 13.83 2.05
N ASP A 154 -7.30 14.92 1.92
CA ASP A 154 -5.89 14.88 1.48
C ASP A 154 -4.98 14.10 2.45
N TYR A 155 -5.43 13.93 3.70
CA TYR A 155 -4.73 13.20 4.76
C TYR A 155 -5.24 11.77 4.94
N ASP A 156 -6.19 11.30 4.12
CA ASP A 156 -6.65 9.92 4.20
C ASP A 156 -5.49 8.95 3.91
N GLN A 157 -5.45 7.81 4.60
CA GLN A 157 -4.36 6.83 4.46
C GLN A 157 -4.89 5.42 4.30
N LEU A 158 -4.23 4.63 3.45
CA LEU A 158 -4.51 3.21 3.26
C LEU A 158 -3.71 2.39 4.26
N PHE A 159 -4.41 1.47 4.92
CA PHE A 159 -3.83 0.50 5.82
C PHE A 159 -4.21 -0.91 5.39
N ASP A 160 -3.31 -1.88 5.53
CA ASP A 160 -3.74 -3.28 5.58
C ASP A 160 -4.59 -3.49 6.84
N PHE A 161 -5.64 -4.30 6.74
CA PHE A 161 -6.54 -4.55 7.87
C PHE A 161 -5.87 -5.15 9.11
N ARG A 162 -4.65 -5.70 8.98
CA ARG A 162 -3.84 -6.22 10.08
C ARG A 162 -2.81 -5.21 10.59
N SER A 163 -2.85 -3.96 10.11
CA SER A 163 -1.90 -2.96 10.58
C SER A 163 -2.05 -2.79 12.08
N ASN A 164 -0.91 -2.78 12.77
CA ASN A 164 -0.81 -2.45 14.19
C ASN A 164 -1.00 -0.95 14.45
N GLU A 165 -1.17 -0.15 13.39
CA GLU A 165 -1.47 1.27 13.45
C GLU A 165 -2.98 1.55 13.51
N LEU A 166 -3.82 0.52 13.31
CA LEU A 166 -5.28 0.61 13.47
C LEU A 166 -5.67 0.04 14.84
N LEU A 167 -6.30 0.85 15.68
CA LEU A 167 -6.52 0.55 17.10
C LEU A 167 -8.00 0.73 17.48
N PRO A 168 -8.53 -0.08 18.40
CA PRO A 168 -9.89 0.11 18.90
C PRO A 168 -10.01 1.43 19.68
N CYS A 169 -11.19 2.03 19.70
CA CYS A 169 -11.46 3.19 20.54
C CYS A 169 -11.15 2.90 22.02
N GLY A 170 -10.48 3.85 22.69
CA GLY A 170 -10.04 3.73 24.08
C GLY A 170 -8.62 3.17 24.25
N TRP A 171 -7.93 2.82 23.16
CA TRP A 171 -6.56 2.29 23.25
C TRP A 171 -5.60 3.33 23.82
N GLY A 172 -5.68 4.59 23.36
CA GLY A 172 -4.82 5.68 23.83
C GLY A 172 -4.99 5.93 25.33
N GLU A 173 -6.23 5.96 25.80
CA GLU A 173 -6.54 6.06 27.23
C GLU A 173 -5.93 4.89 28.02
N MET A 174 -6.16 3.66 27.57
CA MET A 174 -5.66 2.45 28.22
C MET A 174 -4.14 2.41 28.31
N MET A 175 -3.45 2.90 27.28
CA MET A 175 -1.98 2.87 27.19
C MET A 175 -1.31 4.15 27.71
N GLY A 176 -2.08 5.16 28.12
CA GLY A 176 -1.56 6.48 28.50
C GLY A 176 -0.95 7.25 27.34
N HIS A 177 -1.34 6.93 26.10
CA HIS A 177 -0.93 7.63 24.90
C HIS A 177 -1.90 8.78 24.61
N ALA A 178 -1.37 9.98 24.36
CA ALA A 178 -2.20 11.13 24.03
C ALA A 178 -2.93 10.90 22.70
N LEU A 179 -4.25 11.10 22.72
CA LEU A 179 -5.12 11.13 21.54
C LEU A 179 -5.30 12.59 21.10
N GLN A 180 -5.12 12.87 19.81
CA GLN A 180 -5.34 14.21 19.27
C GLN A 180 -6.81 14.61 19.29
N ALA A 181 -7.06 15.92 19.31
CA ALA A 181 -8.40 16.46 19.07
C ALA A 181 -8.68 16.49 17.55
N PRO A 182 -9.95 16.34 17.11
CA PRO A 182 -10.36 16.63 15.74
C PRO A 182 -10.13 18.10 15.36
#